data_AF-A0A365Z6H0-F1
#
_entry.id   AF-A0A365Z6H0-F1
#
_cell.length_a   1.000
_cell.length_b   1.000
_cell.length_c   1.000
_cell.angle_alpha   90.00
_cell.angle_beta   90.00
_cell.angle_gamma   90.00
#
_symmetry.space_group_name_H-M   'P 1'
#
loop_
_entity.id
_entity.type
_entity.pdbx_description
1 polymer ?
#
loop_
_entity_poly.entity_id
_entity_poly.type
_entity_poly.pdbx_seq_one_letter_code
_entity_poly.pdbx_strand_id
1 'polypeptide(L)'
;MAAVIGPALLLGLFAAPPARAADGQLAEAAQALAEGPGVWVAEGYEGIDDDAVALMNARYGMARTPVRVAMLTEEIPEGDAAAEELAAEVGQPGVYLVYNEVHTPVSDSPDTSEAWAVSGVSATLDELAAENMERIGIPSGNFLLTLPDALDGDLRPRVAQTAGGDDPFFVDPAVSEAFPGLDEEMLREAFADVPSVRVALVSGLGGDMEEARASMLDGLPDDGVALLMQWEDGEFSAVVSAGSGVPFSISELEMVVGASGITEVPAGELPERVALLASVLGEDVTEVAREALAAGPSVYVHPGVSDGHTDADTVAALADDLAAADGAARVAFLPEGVTELQTGDDYPMYEPDAARLIAADGGNAAVFLVDPYHGGRISTVSATGDEAFVWAAEFAWNGEENFVASTMTSLLEELGASAISGGGGDADAGGGGEDEAAGSEAAEEREGAGLRRSVLIVLAVVAIWVLPPLVMRLTRRQRRTLAMDRHRRRLARLAPDEARAELARAKLAAQAARADLIRLGDELADAREPSAPRALRILQRLRAEYERLLHAQANVLSATQVPGIRKDTARVRKALRALR
;
A
#
# COMPACT_ATOMS: atom_id res chain seq x y z
N MET A 1 34.38 -43.58 32.68
CA MET A 1 34.47 -42.15 32.34
C MET A 1 33.15 -41.53 31.84
N ALA A 2 32.12 -42.29 31.44
CA ALA A 2 30.81 -41.73 31.05
C ALA A 2 29.95 -41.21 32.22
N ALA A 3 30.24 -41.59 33.46
CA ALA A 3 29.43 -41.26 34.64
C ALA A 3 29.67 -39.84 35.22
N VAL A 4 30.67 -39.09 34.72
CA VAL A 4 31.04 -37.76 35.24
C VAL A 4 30.74 -36.65 34.22
N ILE A 5 30.62 -36.98 32.94
CA ILE A 5 30.34 -36.01 31.86
C ILE A 5 28.86 -35.60 31.83
N GLY A 6 27.94 -36.51 32.16
CA GLY A 6 26.49 -36.25 32.18
C GLY A 6 26.06 -35.18 33.21
N PRO A 7 26.51 -35.25 34.48
CA PRO A 7 26.21 -34.22 35.48
C PRO A 7 26.89 -32.88 35.18
N ALA A 8 28.08 -32.89 34.59
CA ALA A 8 28.82 -31.68 34.22
C ALA A 8 28.18 -30.95 33.01
N LEU A 9 27.62 -31.69 32.03
CA LEU A 9 26.81 -31.12 30.96
C LEU A 9 25.47 -30.58 31.47
N LEU A 10 24.82 -31.26 32.40
CA LEU A 10 23.58 -30.78 33.04
C LEU A 10 23.84 -29.51 33.87
N LEU A 11 24.90 -29.47 34.68
CA LEU A 11 25.30 -28.27 35.43
C LEU A 11 25.75 -27.14 34.50
N GLY A 12 26.44 -27.44 33.40
CA GLY A 12 26.74 -26.46 32.34
C GLY A 12 25.49 -25.90 31.65
N LEU A 13 24.42 -26.70 31.51
CA LEU A 13 23.13 -26.26 30.97
C LEU A 13 22.33 -25.38 31.96
N PHE A 14 22.53 -25.58 33.27
CA PHE A 14 21.87 -24.79 34.34
C PHE A 14 22.70 -23.60 34.83
N ALA A 15 24.01 -23.57 34.57
CA ALA A 15 24.93 -22.50 34.95
C ALA A 15 25.43 -21.66 33.76
N ALA A 16 25.08 -22.04 32.52
CA ALA A 16 25.14 -21.10 31.42
C ALA A 16 24.19 -19.93 31.76
N PRO A 17 24.64 -18.66 31.66
CA PRO A 17 23.68 -17.56 31.63
C PRO A 17 22.64 -17.91 30.56
N PRO A 18 21.35 -17.59 30.77
CA PRO A 18 20.39 -17.77 29.69
C PRO A 18 21.02 -17.13 28.47
N ALA A 19 21.22 -17.91 27.40
CA ALA A 19 21.50 -17.31 26.11
C ALA A 19 20.41 -16.27 25.95
N ARG A 20 20.78 -14.98 26.00
CA ARG A 20 19.87 -13.92 25.57
C ARG A 20 19.41 -14.44 24.21
N ALA A 21 18.12 -14.75 24.12
CA ALA A 21 17.49 -14.95 22.83
C ALA A 21 17.96 -13.77 21.98
N ALA A 22 18.33 -14.01 20.72
CA ALA A 22 18.66 -12.97 19.75
C ALA A 22 17.87 -11.71 20.11
N ASP A 23 18.58 -10.62 20.42
CA ASP A 23 17.99 -9.39 20.95
C ASP A 23 16.78 -9.07 20.06
N GLY A 24 15.57 -9.00 20.64
CA GLY A 24 14.30 -9.03 19.87
C GLY A 24 14.22 -7.89 18.86
N GLN A 25 13.23 -7.93 17.95
CA GLN A 25 13.12 -6.92 16.88
C GLN A 25 13.11 -5.48 17.40
N LEU A 26 12.59 -5.24 18.62
CA LEU A 26 12.65 -3.93 19.26
C LEU A 26 14.09 -3.43 19.50
N ALA A 27 15.00 -4.32 19.89
CA ALA A 27 16.41 -4.00 20.10
C ALA A 27 17.16 -3.84 18.78
N GLU A 28 16.83 -4.65 17.76
CA GLU A 28 17.35 -4.47 16.39
C GLU A 28 16.93 -3.11 15.81
N ALA A 29 15.64 -2.75 15.98
CA ALA A 29 15.12 -1.44 15.61
C ALA A 29 15.81 -0.31 16.38
N ALA A 30 15.99 -0.45 17.69
CA ALA A 30 16.70 0.54 18.51
C ALA A 30 18.15 0.74 18.03
N GLN A 31 18.85 -0.34 17.68
CA GLN A 31 20.21 -0.25 17.16
C GLN A 31 20.27 0.48 15.83
N ALA A 32 19.35 0.20 14.91
CA ALA A 32 19.30 0.88 13.62
C ALA A 32 18.93 2.37 13.77
N LEU A 33 17.93 2.67 14.60
CA LEU A 33 17.42 4.03 14.85
C LEU A 33 18.31 4.86 15.80
N ALA A 34 19.38 4.27 16.33
CA ALA A 34 20.39 4.99 17.08
C ALA A 34 21.29 5.87 16.19
N GLU A 35 21.40 5.52 14.90
CA GLU A 35 22.22 6.26 13.93
C GLU A 35 21.57 7.57 13.48
N GLY A 36 20.23 7.65 13.53
CA GLY A 36 19.47 8.85 13.15
C GLY A 36 17.95 8.67 13.27
N PRO A 37 17.18 9.76 13.03
CA PRO A 37 15.74 9.65 12.81
C PRO A 37 15.45 8.83 11.54
N GLY A 38 14.27 8.23 11.46
CA GLY A 38 13.93 7.35 10.34
C GLY A 38 12.95 6.23 10.73
N VAL A 39 12.82 5.27 9.82
CA VAL A 39 11.91 4.14 9.91
C VAL A 39 12.69 2.84 9.82
N TRP A 40 12.43 1.94 10.76
CA TRP A 40 12.89 0.55 10.71
C TRP A 40 11.69 -0.37 10.53
N VAL A 41 11.77 -1.26 9.54
CA VAL A 41 10.68 -2.20 9.21
C VAL A 41 11.17 -3.64 9.34
N ALA A 42 10.47 -4.44 10.13
CA ALA A 42 10.74 -5.86 10.27
C ALA A 42 10.43 -6.61 8.97
N GLU A 43 11.21 -7.66 8.69
CA GLU A 43 10.90 -8.58 7.59
C GLU A 43 9.48 -9.16 7.72
N GLY A 44 8.70 -9.04 6.65
CA GLY A 44 7.33 -9.56 6.57
C GLY A 44 6.27 -8.68 7.25
N TYR A 45 6.58 -7.42 7.56
CA TYR A 45 5.55 -6.41 7.84
C TYR A 45 4.79 -6.11 6.53
N GLU A 46 3.46 -6.19 6.55
CA GLU A 46 2.63 -6.07 5.33
C GLU A 46 1.94 -4.69 5.23
N GLY A 47 1.87 -3.95 6.33
CA GLY A 47 1.14 -2.67 6.41
C GLY A 47 1.84 -1.45 5.81
N ILE A 48 2.96 -1.61 5.09
CA ILE A 48 3.63 -0.50 4.39
C ILE A 48 4.46 -0.97 3.20
N ASP A 49 4.49 -0.16 2.13
CA ASP A 49 5.36 -0.36 0.97
C ASP A 49 6.72 0.38 1.10
N ASP A 50 7.64 0.05 0.20
CA ASP A 50 9.00 0.59 0.19
C ASP A 50 9.04 2.10 -0.15
N ASP A 51 8.11 2.58 -0.96
CA ASP A 51 8.04 3.98 -1.41
C ASP A 51 7.62 4.90 -0.26
N ALA A 52 6.62 4.49 0.53
CA ALA A 52 6.21 5.16 1.75
C ALA A 52 7.34 5.17 2.79
N VAL A 53 8.12 4.09 2.91
CA VAL A 53 9.30 4.03 3.79
C VAL A 53 10.39 4.99 3.32
N ALA A 54 10.66 5.07 2.00
CA ALA A 54 11.61 6.01 1.44
C ALA A 54 11.18 7.47 1.72
N LEU A 55 9.91 7.78 1.47
CA LEU A 55 9.33 9.10 1.71
C LEU A 55 9.38 9.50 3.19
N MET A 56 9.03 8.59 4.12
CA MET A 56 9.14 8.86 5.55
C MET A 56 10.59 9.09 5.99
N ASN A 57 11.55 8.31 5.47
CA ASN A 57 12.95 8.49 5.81
C ASN A 57 13.48 9.85 5.32
N ALA A 58 13.16 10.24 4.08
CA ALA A 58 13.50 11.55 3.54
C ALA A 58 12.88 12.67 4.40
N ARG A 59 11.59 12.53 4.72
CA ARG A 59 10.86 13.50 5.54
C ARG A 59 11.43 13.65 6.95
N TYR A 60 11.76 12.54 7.61
CA TYR A 60 12.33 12.55 8.97
C TYR A 60 13.79 13.00 8.98
N GLY A 61 14.53 12.83 7.89
CA GLY A 61 15.88 13.38 7.73
C GLY A 61 15.91 14.91 7.70
N MET A 62 14.82 15.55 7.28
CA MET A 62 14.68 17.00 7.20
C MET A 62 13.95 17.64 8.39
N ALA A 63 13.20 16.84 9.16
CA ALA A 63 12.46 17.29 10.32
C ALA A 63 13.38 17.88 11.41
N ARG A 64 12.91 18.93 12.08
CA ARG A 64 13.64 19.52 13.21
C ARG A 64 13.44 18.68 14.47
N THR A 65 12.24 18.18 14.69
CA THR A 65 11.91 17.25 15.76
C THR A 65 12.24 15.82 15.29
N PRO A 66 13.19 15.11 15.92
CA PRO A 66 13.56 13.76 15.47
C PRO A 66 12.41 12.78 15.68
N VAL A 67 11.98 12.11 14.61
CA VAL A 67 10.96 11.05 14.63
C VAL A 67 11.61 9.70 14.34
N ARG A 68 11.29 8.69 15.14
CA ARG A 68 11.80 7.32 15.01
C ARG A 68 10.64 6.34 15.05
N VAL A 69 10.48 5.58 13.98
CA VAL A 69 9.38 4.62 13.83
C VAL A 69 9.94 3.21 13.74
N ALA A 70 9.44 2.30 14.56
CA ALA A 70 9.72 0.89 14.47
C ALA A 70 8.45 0.12 14.10
N MET A 71 8.47 -0.57 12.96
CA MET A 71 7.39 -1.41 12.47
C MET A 71 7.78 -2.88 12.70
N LEU A 72 7.11 -3.53 13.64
CA LEU A 72 7.50 -4.81 14.21
C LEU A 72 6.50 -5.90 13.82
N THR A 73 6.95 -7.15 13.81
CA THR A 73 6.10 -8.33 13.61
C THR A 73 6.11 -9.28 14.82
N GLU A 74 6.75 -8.87 15.92
CA GLU A 74 6.85 -9.62 17.17
C GLU A 74 5.91 -9.11 18.28
N GLU A 75 5.53 -9.99 19.22
CA GLU A 75 4.75 -9.55 20.38
C GLU A 75 5.54 -8.55 21.24
N ILE A 76 5.07 -7.31 21.32
CA ILE A 76 5.61 -6.25 22.16
C ILE A 76 4.87 -6.11 23.50
N PRO A 77 5.46 -5.39 24.48
CA PRO A 77 4.73 -4.92 25.66
C PRO A 77 3.43 -4.20 25.30
N GLU A 78 2.38 -4.35 26.11
CA GLU A 78 1.08 -3.72 25.87
C GLU A 78 1.11 -2.22 26.24
N GLY A 79 0.37 -1.41 25.48
CA GLY A 79 0.32 0.05 25.66
C GLY A 79 1.63 0.75 25.24
N ASP A 80 1.90 1.91 25.82
CA ASP A 80 3.03 2.77 25.42
C ASP A 80 4.41 2.23 25.84
N ALA A 81 4.45 1.15 26.63
CA ALA A 81 5.67 0.57 27.17
C ALA A 81 6.68 0.14 26.07
N ALA A 82 6.20 -0.26 24.89
CA ALA A 82 7.08 -0.62 23.78
C ALA A 82 7.84 0.60 23.22
N ALA A 83 7.16 1.75 23.11
CA ALA A 83 7.78 2.99 22.65
C ALA A 83 8.69 3.61 23.72
N GLU A 84 8.32 3.49 25.01
CA GLU A 84 9.19 3.87 26.12
C GLU A 84 10.49 3.05 26.16
N GLU A 85 10.40 1.74 25.90
CA GLU A 85 11.55 0.84 25.81
C GLU A 85 12.43 1.19 24.61
N LEU A 86 11.84 1.44 23.42
CA LEU A 86 12.58 1.94 22.26
C LEU A 86 13.32 3.25 22.57
N ALA A 87 12.63 4.22 23.19
CA ALA A 87 13.21 5.50 23.55
C ALA A 87 14.38 5.36 24.55
N ALA A 88 14.26 4.43 25.51
CA ALA A 88 15.29 4.15 26.49
C ALA A 88 16.52 3.48 25.87
N GLU A 89 16.34 2.54 24.95
CA GLU A 89 17.41 1.82 24.26
C GLU A 89 18.16 2.72 23.25
N VAL A 90 17.43 3.56 22.49
CA VAL A 90 18.05 4.56 21.58
C VAL A 90 18.78 5.64 22.36
N GLY A 91 18.21 6.10 23.48
CA GLY A 91 18.85 7.04 24.40
C GLY A 91 19.04 8.47 23.86
N GLN A 92 18.34 8.84 22.78
CA GLN A 92 18.37 10.18 22.19
C GLN A 92 17.04 10.92 22.38
N PRO A 93 17.01 12.26 22.28
CA PRO A 93 15.76 13.00 22.20
C PRO A 93 14.99 12.70 20.91
N GLY A 94 13.65 12.67 20.99
CA GLY A 94 12.76 12.52 19.84
C GLY A 94 11.37 12.03 20.20
N VAL A 95 10.56 11.86 19.16
CA VAL A 95 9.30 11.13 19.16
C VAL A 95 9.57 9.69 18.71
N TYR A 96 8.98 8.75 19.42
CA TYR A 96 9.14 7.32 19.21
C TYR A 96 7.78 6.70 18.96
N LEU A 97 7.62 6.05 17.82
CA LEU A 97 6.40 5.34 17.46
C LEU A 97 6.73 3.87 17.19
N VAL A 98 5.92 2.98 17.74
CA VAL A 98 6.01 1.54 17.49
C VAL A 98 4.69 1.07 16.92
N TYR A 99 4.75 0.55 15.70
CA TYR A 99 3.64 -0.16 15.05
C TYR A 99 3.96 -1.63 15.07
N ASN A 100 2.96 -2.47 15.33
CA ASN A 100 3.19 -3.89 15.44
C ASN A 100 2.08 -4.69 14.78
N GLU A 101 2.47 -5.59 13.89
CA GLU A 101 1.61 -6.52 13.19
C GLU A 101 1.87 -7.95 13.66
N VAL A 102 0.99 -8.46 14.52
CA VAL A 102 1.09 -9.85 14.98
C VAL A 102 0.03 -10.67 14.28
N HIS A 103 0.43 -11.46 13.29
CA HIS A 103 -0.48 -12.43 12.67
C HIS A 103 -1.16 -13.30 13.73
N THR A 104 -2.46 -13.51 13.56
CA THR A 104 -3.26 -14.34 14.45
C THR A 104 -3.64 -15.65 13.77
N PRO A 105 -3.81 -16.73 14.54
CA PRO A 105 -4.27 -18.01 13.99
C PRO A 105 -5.79 -18.04 13.75
N VAL A 106 -6.46 -16.88 13.76
CA VAL A 106 -7.92 -16.74 13.63
C VAL A 106 -8.33 -15.68 12.60
N SER A 107 -7.36 -15.00 11.98
CA SER A 107 -7.55 -13.97 10.96
C SER A 107 -6.43 -14.07 9.93
N ASP A 108 -6.76 -13.83 8.67
CA ASP A 108 -5.74 -13.68 7.61
C ASP A 108 -5.01 -12.34 7.72
N SER A 109 -5.66 -11.33 8.32
CA SER A 109 -5.04 -10.04 8.63
C SER A 109 -4.37 -10.09 10.01
N PRO A 110 -3.17 -9.47 10.18
CA PRO A 110 -2.53 -9.34 11.48
C PRO A 110 -3.37 -8.53 12.47
N ASP A 111 -3.21 -8.81 13.76
CA ASP A 111 -3.65 -7.88 14.80
C ASP A 111 -2.64 -6.73 14.84
N THR A 112 -3.12 -5.50 14.65
CA THR A 112 -2.31 -4.29 14.73
C THR A 112 -2.37 -3.67 16.12
N SER A 113 -1.25 -3.11 16.57
CA SER A 113 -1.18 -2.27 17.78
C SER A 113 -0.17 -1.15 17.60
N GLU A 114 -0.46 0.00 18.18
CA GLU A 114 0.39 1.19 18.18
C GLU A 114 0.78 1.59 19.60
N ALA A 115 1.97 2.17 19.75
CA ALA A 115 2.51 2.68 21.01
C ALA A 115 3.35 3.92 20.74
N TRP A 116 3.20 4.96 21.57
CA TRP A 116 3.90 6.23 21.35
C TRP A 116 4.64 6.69 22.61
N ALA A 117 5.81 7.31 22.42
CA ALA A 117 6.57 7.93 23.49
C ALA A 117 7.27 9.19 23.01
N VAL A 118 7.43 10.16 23.91
CA VAL A 118 8.19 11.39 23.64
C VAL A 118 9.29 11.54 24.69
N SER A 119 10.51 11.81 24.23
CA SER A 119 11.67 11.94 25.11
C SER A 119 12.49 13.16 24.74
N GLY A 120 12.75 14.05 25.70
CA GLY A 120 13.75 15.13 25.56
C GLY A 120 13.45 16.20 24.50
N VAL A 121 12.23 16.27 23.95
CA VAL A 121 11.78 17.29 22.99
C VAL A 121 10.55 18.03 23.52
N SER A 122 10.15 19.13 22.87
CA SER A 122 9.01 19.95 23.28
C SER A 122 7.65 19.35 22.91
N ALA A 123 7.61 18.39 22.00
CA ALA A 123 6.40 17.70 21.59
C ALA A 123 5.71 17.01 22.78
N THR A 124 4.40 16.81 22.68
CA THR A 124 3.57 16.17 23.70
C THR A 124 2.75 15.02 23.10
N LEU A 125 2.34 14.08 23.95
CA LEU A 125 1.44 13.00 23.55
C LEU A 125 0.05 13.52 23.13
N ASP A 126 -0.37 14.66 23.68
CA ASP A 126 -1.64 15.30 23.31
C ASP A 126 -1.58 15.87 21.88
N GLU A 127 -0.45 16.44 21.46
CA GLU A 127 -0.24 16.91 20.07
C GLU A 127 -0.23 15.73 19.08
N LEU A 128 0.43 14.62 19.43
CA LEU A 128 0.41 13.37 18.65
C LEU A 128 -1.01 12.82 18.51
N ALA A 129 -1.76 12.77 19.61
CA ALA A 129 -3.13 12.29 19.62
C ALA A 129 -4.06 13.22 18.82
N ALA A 130 -3.88 14.53 18.92
CA ALA A 130 -4.64 15.50 18.13
C ALA A 130 -4.41 15.30 16.64
N GLU A 131 -3.15 15.23 16.19
CA GLU A 131 -2.84 15.00 14.78
C GLU A 131 -3.38 13.64 14.29
N ASN A 132 -3.23 12.56 15.07
CA ASN A 132 -3.82 11.27 14.68
C ASN A 132 -5.35 11.35 14.55
N MET A 133 -6.02 12.02 15.48
CA MET A 133 -7.48 12.21 15.44
C MET A 133 -7.94 13.03 14.25
N GLU A 134 -7.17 14.03 13.81
CA GLU A 134 -7.44 14.81 12.59
C GLU A 134 -7.30 13.97 11.31
N ARG A 135 -6.58 12.83 11.35
CA ARG A 135 -6.46 11.91 10.20
C ARG A 135 -7.42 10.72 10.25
N ILE A 136 -8.04 10.44 11.39
CA ILE A 136 -8.99 9.32 11.50
C ILE A 136 -10.29 9.64 10.75
N GLY A 137 -10.57 8.84 9.72
CA GLY A 137 -11.83 8.87 8.97
C GLY A 137 -11.92 9.98 7.93
N ILE A 138 -10.82 10.69 7.67
CA ILE A 138 -10.68 11.62 6.56
C ILE A 138 -9.80 10.93 5.50
N PRO A 139 -10.24 10.82 4.24
CA PRO A 139 -9.42 10.34 3.14
C PRO A 139 -8.47 11.47 2.70
N SER A 140 -7.57 11.86 3.60
CA SER A 140 -6.60 12.91 3.32
C SER A 140 -5.39 12.84 4.25
N GLY A 141 -4.33 12.17 3.79
CA GLY A 141 -2.98 12.24 4.36
C GLY A 141 -2.62 11.21 5.45
N ASN A 142 -1.38 10.73 5.39
CA ASN A 142 -0.84 9.74 6.32
C ASN A 142 -0.28 10.38 7.61
N PHE A 143 -0.80 10.00 8.79
CA PHE A 143 -0.36 10.49 10.11
C PHE A 143 1.17 10.53 10.27
N LEU A 144 1.88 9.51 9.80
CA LEU A 144 3.34 9.43 9.93
C LEU A 144 4.06 10.49 9.09
N LEU A 145 3.50 10.89 7.96
CA LEU A 145 4.08 11.90 7.07
C LEU A 145 3.64 13.32 7.41
N THR A 146 2.46 13.50 8.01
CA THR A 146 1.95 14.80 8.46
C THR A 146 2.57 15.24 9.80
N LEU A 147 2.97 14.27 10.64
CA LEU A 147 3.47 14.53 11.99
C LEU A 147 4.63 15.55 12.05
N PRO A 148 5.68 15.47 11.20
CA PRO A 148 6.75 16.47 11.23
C PRO A 148 6.26 17.91 11.01
N ASP A 149 5.31 18.12 10.10
CA ASP A 149 4.74 19.47 9.88
C ASP A 149 3.79 19.88 11.02
N ALA A 150 3.09 18.92 11.64
CA ALA A 150 2.27 19.19 12.82
C ALA A 150 3.14 19.70 14.00
N LEU A 151 4.34 19.14 14.18
CA LEU A 151 5.26 19.48 15.26
C LEU A 151 6.14 20.70 14.97
N ASP A 152 6.67 20.80 13.75
CA ASP A 152 7.67 21.80 13.37
C ASP A 152 7.12 22.95 12.54
N GLY A 153 5.97 22.77 11.87
CA GLY A 153 5.33 23.76 11.00
C GLY A 153 6.22 24.18 9.84
N ASP A 154 6.88 23.24 9.19
CA ASP A 154 7.92 23.48 8.18
C ASP A 154 7.41 23.46 6.73
N LEU A 155 6.29 22.77 6.44
CA LEU A 155 5.65 22.71 5.12
C LEU A 155 4.52 23.71 4.97
N ARG A 156 3.59 23.81 5.94
CA ARG A 156 2.44 24.73 5.84
C ARG A 156 2.83 26.17 5.49
N PRO A 157 3.83 26.79 6.14
CA PRO A 157 4.27 28.12 5.76
C PRO A 157 4.92 28.19 4.37
N ARG A 158 5.49 27.10 3.86
CA ARG A 158 6.06 27.04 2.50
C ARG A 158 4.97 26.89 1.45
N VAL A 159 3.97 26.05 1.70
CA VAL A 159 2.76 25.96 0.88
C VAL A 159 2.07 27.32 0.83
N ALA A 160 1.86 27.98 1.97
CA ALA A 160 1.28 29.32 2.00
C ALA A 160 2.12 30.39 1.27
N GLN A 161 3.44 30.20 1.14
CA GLN A 161 4.29 31.11 0.36
C GLN A 161 4.00 31.06 -1.14
N THR A 162 3.45 29.97 -1.68
CA THR A 162 2.96 29.93 -3.09
C THR A 162 1.89 31.00 -3.36
N ALA A 163 1.20 31.47 -2.31
CA ALA A 163 0.16 32.48 -2.44
C ALA A 163 0.67 33.92 -2.57
N GLY A 164 1.87 34.20 -2.06
CA GLY A 164 2.43 35.56 -1.97
C GLY A 164 3.88 35.70 -2.44
N GLY A 165 4.51 34.62 -2.89
CA GLY A 165 5.86 34.58 -3.43
C GLY A 165 5.90 34.82 -4.95
N ASP A 166 7.12 34.87 -5.49
CA ASP A 166 7.36 34.98 -6.93
C ASP A 166 7.15 33.65 -7.67
N ASP A 167 7.04 32.51 -6.95
CA ASP A 167 6.91 31.17 -7.52
C ASP A 167 5.56 30.53 -7.13
N PRO A 168 4.73 30.14 -8.11
CA PRO A 168 3.45 29.47 -7.86
C PRO A 168 3.57 27.98 -7.50
N PHE A 169 4.78 27.40 -7.58
CA PHE A 169 4.99 25.97 -7.38
C PHE A 169 5.80 25.68 -6.13
N PHE A 170 5.44 24.62 -5.42
CA PHE A 170 6.22 24.11 -4.30
C PHE A 170 6.23 22.59 -4.34
N VAL A 171 7.42 22.00 -4.25
CA VAL A 171 7.57 20.57 -4.00
C VAL A 171 8.35 20.38 -2.70
N ASP A 172 7.78 19.58 -1.80
CA ASP A 172 8.48 19.16 -0.59
C ASP A 172 9.77 18.43 -0.98
N PRO A 173 10.95 18.89 -0.54
CA PRO A 173 12.21 18.24 -0.90
C PRO A 173 12.27 16.76 -0.51
N ALA A 174 11.48 16.30 0.48
CA ALA A 174 11.36 14.89 0.81
C ALA A 174 10.72 14.06 -0.33
N VAL A 175 9.76 14.65 -1.07
CA VAL A 175 9.14 14.02 -2.24
C VAL A 175 10.17 13.86 -3.35
N SER A 176 10.94 14.91 -3.67
CA SER A 176 11.97 14.84 -4.71
C SER A 176 13.14 13.91 -4.35
N GLU A 177 13.43 13.72 -3.05
CA GLU A 177 14.42 12.75 -2.59
C GLU A 177 13.93 11.31 -2.74
N ALA A 178 12.67 11.03 -2.42
CA ALA A 178 12.07 9.69 -2.55
C ALA A 178 11.75 9.33 -4.01
N PHE A 179 11.32 10.30 -4.81
CA PHE A 179 10.89 10.11 -6.20
C PHE A 179 11.66 11.07 -7.12
N PRO A 180 12.86 10.68 -7.59
CA PRO A 180 13.65 11.49 -8.50
C PRO A 180 12.90 11.69 -9.83
N GLY A 181 12.40 12.91 -10.06
CA GLY A 181 11.52 13.26 -11.19
C GLY A 181 10.25 14.01 -10.75
N LEU A 182 9.89 13.92 -9.46
CA LEU A 182 8.86 14.75 -8.86
C LEU A 182 9.49 15.98 -8.21
N ASP A 183 9.68 17.04 -8.99
CA ASP A 183 10.28 18.29 -8.54
C ASP A 183 9.55 19.53 -9.09
N GLU A 184 10.01 20.72 -8.67
CA GLU A 184 9.41 21.97 -9.12
C GLU A 184 9.68 22.25 -10.62
N GLU A 185 10.71 21.67 -11.23
CA GLU A 185 10.97 21.84 -12.67
C GLU A 185 9.90 21.12 -13.48
N MET A 186 9.54 19.89 -13.10
CA MET A 186 8.41 19.15 -13.68
C MET A 186 7.10 19.95 -13.62
N LEU A 187 6.79 20.58 -12.47
CA LEU A 187 5.59 21.42 -12.35
C LEU A 187 5.67 22.66 -13.26
N ARG A 188 6.84 23.30 -13.35
CA ARG A 188 7.03 24.47 -14.22
C ARG A 188 6.90 24.13 -15.69
N GLU A 189 7.39 22.97 -16.11
CA GLU A 189 7.28 22.48 -17.49
C GLU A 189 5.82 22.18 -17.82
N ALA A 190 5.11 21.46 -16.94
CA ALA A 190 3.72 21.10 -17.16
C ALA A 190 2.80 22.32 -17.26
N PHE A 191 2.99 23.34 -16.40
CA PHE A 191 2.13 24.52 -16.32
C PHE A 191 2.71 25.78 -16.99
N ALA A 192 3.71 25.64 -17.87
CA ALA A 192 4.43 26.79 -18.45
C ALA A 192 3.50 27.83 -19.11
N ASP A 193 2.44 27.35 -19.77
CA ASP A 193 1.49 28.18 -20.52
C ASP A 193 0.13 28.34 -19.82
N VAL A 194 -0.01 27.86 -18.58
CA VAL A 194 -1.27 27.95 -17.82
C VAL A 194 -1.22 29.14 -16.86
N PRO A 195 -2.03 30.19 -17.09
CA PRO A 195 -2.05 31.34 -16.21
C PRO A 195 -2.72 31.01 -14.86
N SER A 196 -2.28 31.69 -13.79
CA SER A 196 -3.00 31.73 -12.51
C SER A 196 -3.21 30.37 -11.82
N VAL A 197 -2.26 29.46 -11.97
CA VAL A 197 -2.22 28.18 -11.25
C VAL A 197 -1.25 28.23 -10.09
N ARG A 198 -1.56 27.53 -8.99
CA ARG A 198 -0.64 27.23 -7.90
C ARG A 198 -0.66 25.75 -7.60
N VAL A 199 0.51 25.14 -7.43
CA VAL A 199 0.61 23.70 -7.14
C VAL A 199 1.55 23.45 -5.98
N ALA A 200 1.10 22.64 -5.03
CA ALA A 200 1.93 22.13 -3.96
C ALA A 200 1.90 20.60 -3.97
N LEU A 201 3.08 19.98 -4.08
CA LEU A 201 3.27 18.53 -3.93
C LEU A 201 4.03 18.28 -2.63
N VAL A 202 3.42 17.59 -1.68
CA VAL A 202 3.93 17.46 -0.31
C VAL A 202 3.90 16.01 0.18
N SER A 203 4.82 15.64 1.08
CA SER A 203 4.75 14.31 1.69
C SER A 203 3.53 14.17 2.63
N GLY A 204 3.14 15.26 3.29
CA GLY A 204 1.99 15.32 4.20
C GLY A 204 1.96 16.62 4.99
N LEU A 205 0.80 17.29 5.02
CA LEU A 205 0.60 18.52 5.78
C LEU A 205 -0.07 18.24 7.12
N GLY A 206 0.47 18.79 8.21
CA GLY A 206 -0.10 18.69 9.55
C GLY A 206 -1.22 19.71 9.78
N GLY A 207 -2.10 19.45 10.75
CA GLY A 207 -3.22 20.34 11.08
C GLY A 207 -4.38 20.37 10.06
N ASP A 208 -5.18 21.43 10.09
CA ASP A 208 -6.40 21.53 9.28
C ASP A 208 -6.08 21.75 7.79
N MET A 209 -6.52 20.81 6.96
CA MET A 209 -6.30 20.84 5.51
C MET A 209 -7.09 21.94 4.82
N GLU A 210 -8.26 22.31 5.35
CA GLU A 210 -9.08 23.38 4.78
C GLU A 210 -8.39 24.74 4.93
N GLU A 211 -7.61 24.95 6.01
CA GLU A 211 -6.77 26.14 6.16
C GLU A 211 -5.68 26.21 5.08
N ALA A 212 -5.03 25.07 4.78
CA ALA A 212 -4.03 24.99 3.73
C ALA A 212 -4.64 25.30 2.35
N ARG A 213 -5.78 24.70 2.01
CA ARG A 213 -6.52 24.98 0.76
C ARG A 213 -6.92 26.44 0.64
N ALA A 214 -7.51 27.00 1.70
CA ALA A 214 -7.90 28.40 1.72
C ALA A 214 -6.71 29.33 1.51
N SER A 215 -5.55 29.00 2.08
CA SER A 215 -4.32 29.78 1.88
C SER A 215 -3.82 29.75 0.45
N MET A 216 -3.91 28.60 -0.25
CA MET A 216 -3.49 28.49 -1.64
C MET A 216 -4.40 29.23 -2.61
N LEU A 217 -5.70 29.34 -2.30
CA LEU A 217 -6.64 30.15 -3.08
C LEU A 217 -6.48 31.66 -2.84
N ASP A 218 -5.99 32.07 -1.67
CA ASP A 218 -5.96 33.47 -1.29
C ASP A 218 -5.15 34.32 -2.29
N GLY A 219 -5.77 35.33 -2.87
CA GLY A 219 -5.14 36.21 -3.86
C GLY A 219 -5.00 35.65 -5.28
N LEU A 220 -5.55 34.47 -5.60
CA LEU A 220 -5.77 34.07 -6.99
C LEU A 220 -6.92 34.89 -7.62
N PRO A 221 -6.88 35.13 -8.95
CA PRO A 221 -8.02 35.71 -9.67
C PRO A 221 -9.20 34.72 -9.73
N ASP A 222 -10.37 35.20 -10.18
CA ASP A 222 -11.59 34.39 -10.23
C ASP A 222 -11.44 33.14 -11.11
N ASP A 223 -10.57 33.16 -12.11
CA ASP A 223 -10.23 32.04 -13.01
C ASP A 223 -9.02 31.22 -12.53
N GLY A 224 -8.50 31.48 -11.32
CA GLY A 224 -7.35 30.77 -10.77
C GLY A 224 -7.69 29.39 -10.19
N VAL A 225 -6.70 28.51 -10.21
CA VAL A 225 -6.78 27.14 -9.67
C VAL A 225 -5.61 26.86 -8.73
N ALA A 226 -5.91 26.20 -7.62
CA ALA A 226 -4.92 25.68 -6.69
C ALA A 226 -5.04 24.16 -6.59
N LEU A 227 -3.93 23.46 -6.77
CA LEU A 227 -3.81 22.00 -6.61
C LEU A 227 -2.90 21.68 -5.43
N LEU A 228 -3.41 20.92 -4.47
CA LEU A 228 -2.63 20.33 -3.40
C LEU A 228 -2.59 18.81 -3.61
N MET A 229 -1.39 18.25 -3.75
CA MET A 229 -1.17 16.81 -3.85
C MET A 229 -0.38 16.34 -2.63
N GLN A 230 -0.88 15.33 -1.94
CA GLN A 230 -0.27 14.80 -0.73
C GLN A 230 -0.25 13.28 -0.72
N TRP A 231 0.76 12.66 -0.11
CA TRP A 231 0.81 11.21 -0.01
C TRP A 231 -0.25 10.64 0.95
N GLU A 232 -0.97 9.63 0.48
CA GLU A 232 -2.02 8.91 1.17
C GLU A 232 -1.96 7.43 0.78
N ASP A 233 -1.72 6.56 1.77
CA ASP A 233 -1.86 5.10 1.66
C ASP A 233 -1.24 4.42 0.42
N GLY A 234 -0.10 4.93 -0.07
CA GLY A 234 0.68 4.34 -1.18
C GLY A 234 0.64 5.15 -2.47
N GLU A 235 -0.20 6.19 -2.52
CA GLU A 235 -0.43 7.01 -3.70
C GLU A 235 -0.53 8.49 -3.29
N PHE A 236 -0.56 9.41 -4.27
CA PHE A 236 -0.81 10.82 -4.00
C PHE A 236 -2.28 11.16 -4.18
N SER A 237 -2.89 11.71 -3.14
CA SER A 237 -4.24 12.25 -3.16
C SER A 237 -4.23 13.69 -3.67
N ALA A 238 -4.99 13.95 -4.73
CA ALA A 238 -5.13 15.28 -5.33
C ALA A 238 -6.38 16.01 -4.82
N VAL A 239 -6.19 17.23 -4.33
CA VAL A 239 -7.27 18.11 -3.87
C VAL A 239 -7.22 19.41 -4.66
N VAL A 240 -8.28 19.70 -5.42
CA VAL A 240 -8.36 20.88 -6.26
C VAL A 240 -9.23 21.94 -5.61
N SER A 241 -8.84 23.19 -5.79
CA SER A 241 -9.65 24.35 -5.43
C SER A 241 -9.67 25.31 -6.61
N ALA A 242 -10.86 25.76 -7.01
CA ALA A 242 -11.04 26.59 -8.21
C ALA A 242 -11.86 27.84 -7.88
N GLY A 243 -11.50 28.97 -8.49
CA GLY A 243 -12.26 30.20 -8.41
C GLY A 243 -13.56 30.14 -9.22
N SER A 244 -14.46 31.10 -9.01
CA SER A 244 -15.80 31.10 -9.63
C SER A 244 -15.82 31.36 -11.15
N GLY A 245 -14.70 31.79 -11.72
CA GLY A 245 -14.51 32.04 -13.15
C GLY A 245 -14.01 30.82 -13.93
N VAL A 246 -13.61 29.75 -13.24
CA VAL A 246 -13.19 28.49 -13.87
C VAL A 246 -14.44 27.77 -14.41
N PRO A 247 -14.46 27.37 -15.70
CA PRO A 247 -15.65 26.79 -16.33
C PRO A 247 -15.93 25.34 -15.92
N PHE A 248 -15.02 24.71 -15.18
CA PHE A 248 -15.10 23.33 -14.71
C PHE A 248 -15.40 23.26 -13.21
N SER A 249 -16.18 22.28 -12.81
CA SER A 249 -16.40 21.96 -11.40
C SER A 249 -15.14 21.35 -10.78
N ILE A 250 -15.00 21.52 -9.46
CA ILE A 250 -13.89 20.92 -8.70
C ILE A 250 -13.83 19.41 -8.92
N SER A 251 -14.98 18.72 -8.92
CA SER A 251 -15.04 17.28 -9.17
C SER A 251 -14.58 16.89 -10.57
N GLU A 252 -14.80 17.71 -11.61
CA GLU A 252 -14.29 17.44 -12.95
C GLU A 252 -12.76 17.57 -13.00
N LEU A 253 -12.21 18.61 -12.36
CA LEU A 253 -10.75 18.79 -12.27
C LEU A 253 -10.09 17.69 -11.44
N GLU A 254 -10.69 17.31 -10.31
CA GLU A 254 -10.23 16.18 -9.49
C GLU A 254 -10.32 14.87 -10.26
N MET A 255 -11.40 14.65 -11.03
CA MET A 255 -11.54 13.44 -11.87
C MET A 255 -10.43 13.33 -12.91
N VAL A 256 -10.03 14.43 -13.55
CA VAL A 256 -8.94 14.43 -14.55
C VAL A 256 -7.61 14.02 -13.92
N VAL A 257 -7.35 14.47 -12.69
CA VAL A 257 -6.11 14.14 -11.96
C VAL A 257 -6.17 12.72 -11.37
N GLY A 258 -7.26 12.38 -10.70
CA GLY A 258 -7.48 11.08 -10.05
C GLY A 258 -8.79 10.44 -10.48
N ALA A 259 -8.76 9.16 -10.85
CA ALA A 259 -9.90 8.47 -11.44
C ALA A 259 -11.21 8.60 -10.63
N SER A 260 -12.36 8.48 -11.31
CA SER A 260 -13.71 8.57 -10.72
C SER A 260 -13.84 7.94 -9.32
N GLY A 261 -13.95 8.79 -8.28
CA GLY A 261 -14.29 8.41 -6.92
C GLY A 261 -13.10 8.08 -5.99
N ILE A 262 -11.87 8.08 -6.51
CA ILE A 262 -10.63 7.89 -5.75
C ILE A 262 -9.58 8.84 -6.34
N THR A 263 -9.21 9.91 -5.63
CA THR A 263 -8.23 10.91 -6.07
C THR A 263 -6.78 10.45 -5.90
N GLU A 264 -6.54 9.14 -5.89
CA GLU A 264 -5.23 8.53 -5.64
C GLU A 264 -4.48 8.35 -6.98
N VAL A 265 -3.22 8.80 -7.00
CA VAL A 265 -2.34 8.79 -8.17
C VAL A 265 -1.01 8.16 -7.78
N PRO A 266 -0.60 7.03 -8.38
CA PRO A 266 0.72 6.46 -8.16
C PRO A 266 1.83 7.46 -8.48
N ALA A 267 2.93 7.44 -7.72
CA ALA A 267 4.04 8.38 -7.92
C ALA A 267 4.60 8.37 -9.35
N GLY A 268 4.62 7.21 -9.99
CA GLY A 268 5.10 7.05 -11.37
C GLY A 268 4.19 7.64 -12.44
N GLU A 269 2.91 7.90 -12.15
CA GLU A 269 1.94 8.45 -13.10
C GLU A 269 1.69 9.96 -12.89
N LEU A 270 2.26 10.53 -11.83
CA LEU A 270 2.04 11.90 -11.41
C LEU A 270 2.40 12.95 -12.47
N PRO A 271 3.54 12.83 -13.20
CA PRO A 271 3.87 13.75 -14.28
C PRO A 271 2.77 13.79 -15.37
N GLU A 272 2.26 12.62 -15.77
CA GLU A 272 1.19 12.51 -16.75
C GLU A 272 -0.12 13.10 -16.22
N ARG A 273 -0.50 12.81 -14.96
CA ARG A 273 -1.73 13.37 -14.36
C ARG A 273 -1.68 14.89 -14.23
N VAL A 274 -0.52 15.42 -13.87
CA VAL A 274 -0.29 16.87 -13.81
C VAL A 274 -0.38 17.49 -15.20
N ALA A 275 0.18 16.84 -16.23
CA ALA A 275 0.04 17.29 -17.61
C ALA A 275 -1.41 17.26 -18.10
N LEU A 276 -2.22 16.27 -17.69
CA LEU A 276 -3.66 16.25 -18.00
C LEU A 276 -4.39 17.45 -17.41
N LEU A 277 -4.14 17.79 -16.14
CA LEU A 277 -4.74 18.96 -15.53
C LEU A 277 -4.28 20.26 -16.20
N ALA A 278 -2.99 20.38 -16.48
CA ALA A 278 -2.45 21.54 -17.18
C ALA A 278 -3.15 21.74 -18.54
N SER A 279 -3.39 20.66 -19.28
CA SER A 279 -4.10 20.72 -20.54
C SER A 279 -5.56 21.13 -20.39
N VAL A 280 -6.29 20.65 -19.37
CA VAL A 280 -7.67 21.10 -19.10
C VAL A 280 -7.73 22.62 -18.88
N LEU A 281 -6.76 23.16 -18.16
CA LEU A 281 -6.69 24.58 -17.79
C LEU A 281 -6.03 25.46 -18.88
N GLY A 282 -5.37 24.84 -19.86
CA GLY A 282 -4.62 25.49 -20.93
C GLY A 282 -5.41 25.66 -22.21
N GLU A 283 -4.69 25.64 -23.33
CA GLU A 283 -5.27 25.69 -24.68
C GLU A 283 -5.99 24.38 -25.03
N ASP A 284 -6.88 24.43 -26.03
CA ASP A 284 -7.62 23.26 -26.51
C ASP A 284 -6.65 22.18 -27.04
N VAL A 285 -6.73 20.97 -26.47
CA VAL A 285 -5.80 19.87 -26.81
C VAL A 285 -5.83 19.47 -28.28
N THR A 286 -6.96 19.66 -28.95
CA THR A 286 -7.13 19.37 -30.38
C THR A 286 -6.43 20.42 -31.24
N GLU A 287 -6.51 21.69 -30.84
CA GLU A 287 -5.80 22.79 -31.50
C GLU A 287 -4.28 22.65 -31.31
N VAL A 288 -3.83 22.33 -30.10
CA VAL A 288 -2.41 22.05 -29.81
C VAL A 288 -1.89 20.90 -30.68
N ALA A 289 -2.64 19.80 -30.77
CA ALA A 289 -2.29 18.66 -31.62
C ALA A 289 -2.25 19.03 -33.11
N ARG A 290 -3.25 19.80 -33.59
CA ARG A 290 -3.31 20.31 -34.97
C ARG A 290 -2.07 21.15 -35.29
N GLU A 291 -1.66 22.03 -34.39
CA GLU A 291 -0.49 22.90 -34.60
C GLU A 291 0.82 22.12 -34.55
N ALA A 292 0.98 21.20 -33.61
CA ALA A 292 2.15 20.32 -33.54
C ALA A 292 2.31 19.50 -34.84
N LEU A 293 1.23 18.86 -35.31
CA LEU A 293 1.22 18.05 -36.53
C LEU A 293 1.42 18.86 -37.82
N ALA A 294 1.04 20.15 -37.80
CA ALA A 294 1.33 21.07 -38.89
C ALA A 294 2.79 21.55 -38.89
N ALA A 295 3.41 21.67 -37.70
CA ALA A 295 4.75 22.21 -37.52
C ALA A 295 5.89 21.22 -37.82
N GLY A 296 5.66 19.91 -37.76
CA GLY A 296 6.74 18.97 -38.03
C GLY A 296 6.37 17.48 -38.01
N PRO A 297 6.09 16.89 -36.84
CA PRO A 297 5.92 15.45 -36.73
C PRO A 297 4.64 14.96 -37.41
N SER A 298 4.68 13.76 -37.98
CA SER A 298 3.48 13.06 -38.48
C SER A 298 2.68 12.38 -37.36
N VAL A 299 3.26 12.23 -36.16
CA VAL A 299 2.62 11.63 -34.98
C VAL A 299 2.75 12.57 -33.78
N TYR A 300 1.63 12.82 -33.10
CA TYR A 300 1.58 13.58 -31.86
C TYR A 300 1.01 12.70 -30.76
N VAL A 301 1.72 12.59 -29.64
CA VAL A 301 1.24 11.95 -28.42
C VAL A 301 1.15 13.02 -27.36
N HIS A 302 -0.04 13.22 -26.81
CA HIS A 302 -0.25 14.22 -25.76
C HIS A 302 0.59 13.87 -24.51
N PRO A 303 1.24 14.83 -23.82
CA PRO A 303 2.12 14.54 -22.68
C PRO A 303 1.45 13.78 -21.50
N GLY A 304 0.15 14.00 -21.29
CA GLY A 304 -0.64 13.25 -20.31
C GLY A 304 -1.11 11.85 -20.78
N VAL A 305 -0.70 11.41 -21.98
CA VAL A 305 -0.97 10.06 -22.51
C VAL A 305 0.32 9.26 -22.48
N SER A 306 0.35 8.20 -21.68
CA SER A 306 1.49 7.31 -21.54
C SER A 306 1.02 5.86 -21.43
N ASP A 307 1.75 4.96 -22.06
CA ASP A 307 1.62 3.51 -21.90
C ASP A 307 2.79 2.94 -21.05
N GLY A 308 3.63 3.82 -20.47
CA GLY A 308 4.79 3.44 -19.67
C GLY A 308 5.93 2.75 -20.44
N HIS A 309 5.80 2.59 -21.76
CA HIS A 309 6.71 1.80 -22.58
C HIS A 309 7.22 2.52 -23.83
N THR A 310 6.44 3.46 -24.37
CA THR A 310 6.73 4.19 -25.60
C THR A 310 7.34 5.54 -25.27
N ASP A 311 8.65 5.66 -25.42
CA ASP A 311 9.39 6.92 -25.20
C ASP A 311 9.35 7.86 -26.42
N ALA A 312 9.83 9.10 -26.23
CA ALA A 312 9.82 10.12 -27.26
C ALA A 312 10.66 9.74 -28.51
N ASP A 313 11.76 9.01 -28.33
CA ASP A 313 12.60 8.52 -29.43
C ASP A 313 11.85 7.47 -30.27
N THR A 314 11.08 6.60 -29.62
CA THR A 314 10.21 5.62 -30.29
C THR A 314 9.08 6.31 -31.04
N VAL A 315 8.43 7.32 -30.44
CA VAL A 315 7.39 8.13 -31.14
C VAL A 315 7.98 8.82 -32.38
N ALA A 316 9.19 9.39 -32.27
CA ALA A 316 9.86 10.03 -33.40
C ALA A 316 10.17 9.03 -34.54
N ALA A 317 10.64 7.82 -34.20
CA ALA A 317 10.88 6.77 -35.19
C ALA A 317 9.57 6.33 -35.90
N LEU A 318 8.48 6.16 -35.15
CA LEU A 318 7.17 5.84 -35.70
C LEU A 318 6.62 6.98 -36.59
N ALA A 319 6.93 8.23 -36.25
CA ALA A 319 6.57 9.39 -37.07
C ALA A 319 7.33 9.42 -38.40
N ASP A 320 8.62 9.08 -38.39
CA ASP A 320 9.43 8.95 -39.60
C ASP A 320 8.94 7.81 -40.51
N ASP A 321 8.59 6.66 -39.92
CA ASP A 321 8.03 5.52 -40.66
C ASP A 321 6.65 5.85 -41.26
N LEU A 322 5.78 6.55 -40.52
CA LEU A 322 4.50 7.03 -41.04
C LEU A 322 4.71 8.03 -42.19
N ALA A 323 5.61 8.99 -42.04
CA ALA A 323 5.91 9.95 -43.10
C ALA A 323 6.50 9.27 -44.36
N ALA A 324 7.23 8.16 -44.19
CA ALA A 324 7.76 7.38 -45.31
C ALA A 324 6.66 6.56 -46.02
N ALA A 325 5.69 6.03 -45.26
CA ALA A 325 4.54 5.30 -45.81
C ALA A 325 3.54 6.24 -46.50
N ASP A 326 3.19 7.34 -45.85
CA ASP A 326 2.31 8.40 -46.35
C ASP A 326 2.74 9.77 -45.77
N GLY A 327 3.43 10.58 -46.59
CA GLY A 327 3.92 11.90 -46.16
C GLY A 327 2.83 12.92 -45.80
N ALA A 328 1.57 12.66 -46.18
CA ALA A 328 0.42 13.50 -45.81
C ALA A 328 -0.33 12.98 -44.57
N ALA A 329 -0.10 11.74 -44.14
CA ALA A 329 -0.77 11.15 -42.99
C ALA A 329 -0.37 11.84 -41.68
N ARG A 330 -1.36 12.04 -40.80
CA ARG A 330 -1.18 12.61 -39.46
C ARG A 330 -1.89 11.75 -38.42
N VAL A 331 -1.26 11.52 -37.27
CA VAL A 331 -1.85 10.73 -36.19
C VAL A 331 -1.71 11.47 -34.86
N ALA A 332 -2.79 11.53 -34.08
CA ALA A 332 -2.77 12.08 -32.73
C ALA A 332 -3.28 11.07 -31.70
N PHE A 333 -2.63 11.00 -30.54
CA PHE A 333 -3.14 10.33 -29.34
C PHE A 333 -3.52 11.39 -28.32
N LEU A 334 -4.82 11.52 -28.02
CA LEU A 334 -5.38 12.57 -27.17
C LEU A 334 -6.10 11.97 -25.95
N PRO A 335 -6.02 12.61 -24.78
CA PRO A 335 -6.72 12.16 -23.58
C PRO A 335 -8.23 12.36 -23.70
N GLU A 336 -9.01 11.28 -23.60
CA GLU A 336 -10.47 11.28 -23.74
C GLU A 336 -11.13 12.25 -22.75
N GLY A 337 -10.88 12.09 -21.44
CA GLY A 337 -11.55 12.90 -20.42
C GLY A 337 -11.27 14.40 -20.52
N VAL A 338 -10.06 14.81 -20.94
CA VAL A 338 -9.73 16.23 -21.16
C VAL A 338 -10.41 16.74 -22.42
N THR A 339 -10.40 15.95 -23.50
CA THR A 339 -11.04 16.31 -24.77
C THR A 339 -12.55 16.47 -24.56
N GLU A 340 -13.19 15.55 -23.84
CA GLU A 340 -14.60 15.61 -23.48
C GLU A 340 -14.95 16.84 -22.66
N LEU A 341 -14.14 17.18 -21.64
CA LEU A 341 -14.38 18.35 -20.80
C LEU A 341 -14.26 19.67 -21.58
N GLN A 342 -13.26 19.80 -22.45
CA GLN A 342 -13.04 21.03 -23.22
C GLN A 342 -14.10 21.24 -24.32
N THR A 343 -14.62 20.16 -24.91
CA THR A 343 -15.65 20.23 -25.96
C THR A 343 -17.09 20.17 -25.43
N GLY A 344 -17.31 19.65 -24.23
CA GLY A 344 -18.62 19.63 -23.57
C GLY A 344 -19.70 18.85 -24.34
N ASP A 345 -20.92 19.39 -24.38
CA ASP A 345 -22.06 18.79 -25.11
C ASP A 345 -21.85 18.73 -26.65
N ASP A 346 -20.85 19.46 -27.16
CA ASP A 346 -20.45 19.46 -28.57
C ASP A 346 -19.41 18.36 -28.87
N TYR A 347 -19.09 17.50 -27.90
CA TYR A 347 -18.23 16.34 -28.11
C TYR A 347 -18.80 15.45 -29.22
N PRO A 348 -18.05 15.21 -30.30
CA PRO A 348 -18.54 14.41 -31.39
C PRO A 348 -18.63 12.93 -31.01
N MET A 349 -19.78 12.53 -30.48
CA MET A 349 -20.11 11.13 -30.19
C MET A 349 -20.17 10.23 -31.45
N TYR A 350 -20.06 10.80 -32.65
CA TYR A 350 -20.17 10.11 -33.93
C TYR A 350 -18.99 10.45 -34.85
N GLU A 351 -18.33 9.44 -35.39
CA GLU A 351 -17.29 9.60 -36.41
C GLU A 351 -17.82 10.32 -37.67
N PRO A 352 -17.01 11.15 -38.35
CA PRO A 352 -15.55 11.32 -38.21
C PRO A 352 -15.12 12.74 -37.75
N ASP A 353 -15.71 13.28 -36.68
CA ASP A 353 -15.60 14.71 -36.40
C ASP A 353 -14.30 15.15 -35.67
N ALA A 354 -13.65 14.31 -34.83
CA ALA A 354 -12.39 14.68 -34.18
C ALA A 354 -11.19 14.71 -35.15
N ALA A 355 -11.08 13.73 -36.06
CA ALA A 355 -10.04 13.74 -37.10
C ALA A 355 -10.12 14.94 -38.04
N ARG A 356 -11.33 15.45 -38.29
CA ARG A 356 -11.55 16.65 -39.11
C ARG A 356 -11.10 17.94 -38.42
N LEU A 357 -11.05 17.98 -37.09
CA LEU A 357 -10.50 19.12 -36.36
C LEU A 357 -8.98 19.20 -36.55
N ILE A 358 -8.30 18.05 -36.63
CA ILE A 358 -6.86 18.00 -36.91
C ILE A 358 -6.56 18.23 -38.41
N ALA A 359 -7.30 17.59 -39.32
CA ALA A 359 -7.16 17.75 -40.76
C ALA A 359 -8.39 18.44 -41.37
N ALA A 360 -8.48 19.75 -41.18
CA ALA A 360 -9.60 20.57 -41.67
C ALA A 360 -9.75 20.59 -43.21
N ASP A 361 -8.70 20.22 -43.94
CA ASP A 361 -8.72 20.04 -45.39
C ASP A 361 -9.22 18.66 -45.84
N GLY A 362 -9.47 17.74 -44.89
CA GLY A 362 -9.93 16.38 -45.15
C GLY A 362 -8.81 15.41 -45.58
N GLY A 363 -7.54 15.74 -45.30
CA GLY A 363 -6.41 14.84 -45.53
C GLY A 363 -6.41 13.61 -44.60
N ASN A 364 -5.50 12.66 -44.85
CA ASN A 364 -5.36 11.44 -44.05
C ASN A 364 -4.99 11.79 -42.60
N ALA A 365 -5.94 11.65 -41.68
CA ALA A 365 -5.69 11.90 -40.26
C ALA A 365 -6.45 10.92 -39.38
N ALA A 366 -5.79 10.43 -38.33
CA ALA A 366 -6.39 9.59 -37.30
C ALA A 366 -6.16 10.20 -35.91
N VAL A 367 -7.20 10.18 -35.08
CA VAL A 367 -7.19 10.60 -33.68
C VAL A 367 -7.60 9.40 -32.85
N PHE A 368 -6.68 8.94 -32.00
CA PHE A 368 -6.91 7.89 -31.02
C PHE A 368 -7.18 8.57 -29.68
N LEU A 369 -8.42 8.45 -29.19
CA LEU A 369 -8.80 8.94 -27.87
C LEU A 369 -8.41 7.89 -26.84
N VAL A 370 -7.70 8.33 -25.81
CA VAL A 370 -7.10 7.46 -24.81
C VAL A 370 -7.70 7.77 -23.45
N ASP A 371 -8.26 6.75 -22.83
CA ASP A 371 -8.57 6.71 -21.41
C ASP A 371 -7.25 6.42 -20.66
N PRO A 372 -6.63 7.42 -19.98
CA PRO A 372 -5.32 7.26 -19.38
C PRO A 372 -5.34 6.46 -18.07
N TYR A 373 -6.51 6.02 -17.59
CA TYR A 373 -6.61 5.27 -16.33
C TYR A 373 -6.28 3.78 -16.50
N HIS A 374 -5.81 3.14 -15.43
CA HIS A 374 -5.52 1.69 -15.37
C HIS A 374 -4.57 1.16 -16.47
N GLY A 375 -3.46 1.86 -16.70
CA GLY A 375 -2.45 1.47 -17.70
C GLY A 375 -2.73 1.98 -19.11
N GLY A 376 -3.78 2.78 -19.30
CA GLY A 376 -4.07 3.44 -20.56
C GLY A 376 -4.71 2.51 -21.59
N ARG A 377 -5.79 2.98 -22.22
CA ARG A 377 -6.41 2.26 -23.33
C ARG A 377 -7.00 3.24 -24.33
N ILE A 378 -6.91 2.88 -25.61
CA ILE A 378 -7.65 3.60 -26.65
C ILE A 378 -9.14 3.27 -26.46
N SER A 379 -9.96 4.28 -26.22
CA SER A 379 -11.41 4.14 -26.04
C SER A 379 -12.15 4.26 -27.36
N THR A 380 -11.68 5.17 -28.22
CA THR A 380 -12.34 5.56 -29.47
C THR A 380 -11.30 5.93 -30.52
N VAL A 381 -11.62 5.66 -31.78
CA VAL A 381 -10.85 6.12 -32.96
C VAL A 381 -11.72 7.11 -33.73
N SER A 382 -11.09 8.12 -34.32
CA SER A 382 -11.69 8.98 -35.33
C SER A 382 -10.73 9.08 -36.48
N ALA A 383 -11.17 8.85 -37.71
CA ALA A 383 -10.30 8.94 -38.89
C ALA A 383 -10.97 9.66 -40.06
N THR A 384 -10.16 10.34 -40.87
CA THR A 384 -10.60 11.01 -42.10
C THR A 384 -9.55 10.87 -43.21
N GLY A 385 -9.95 11.16 -44.46
CA GLY A 385 -9.13 10.99 -45.65
C GLY A 385 -9.58 9.84 -46.55
N ASP A 386 -8.60 9.15 -47.15
CA ASP A 386 -8.81 8.05 -48.07
C ASP A 386 -9.43 6.83 -47.38
N GLU A 387 -10.33 6.10 -48.06
CA GLU A 387 -11.04 4.94 -47.51
C GLU A 387 -10.09 3.86 -46.98
N ALA A 388 -8.93 3.68 -47.63
CA ALA A 388 -7.91 2.74 -47.18
C ALA A 388 -7.22 3.17 -45.88
N PHE A 389 -6.99 4.47 -45.70
CA PHE A 389 -6.40 5.02 -44.47
C PHE A 389 -7.40 4.96 -43.32
N VAL A 390 -8.65 5.36 -43.56
CA VAL A 390 -9.72 5.28 -42.56
C VAL A 390 -9.91 3.85 -42.10
N TRP A 391 -9.98 2.90 -43.04
CA TRP A 391 -10.08 1.49 -42.71
C TRP A 391 -8.85 0.97 -41.94
N ALA A 392 -7.64 1.35 -42.34
CA ALA A 392 -6.43 0.96 -41.61
C ALA A 392 -6.44 1.50 -40.17
N ALA A 393 -6.87 2.75 -39.95
CA ALA A 393 -6.94 3.36 -38.62
C ALA A 393 -7.99 2.68 -37.72
N GLU A 394 -9.16 2.32 -38.25
CA GLU A 394 -10.19 1.59 -37.51
C GLU A 394 -9.72 0.20 -37.06
N PHE A 395 -8.90 -0.49 -37.88
CA PHE A 395 -8.38 -1.83 -37.57
C PHE A 395 -7.08 -1.82 -36.76
N ALA A 396 -6.36 -0.70 -36.74
CA ALA A 396 -5.11 -0.55 -36.02
C ALA A 396 -5.27 -0.52 -34.49
N TRP A 397 -6.50 -0.33 -33.99
CA TRP A 397 -6.78 -0.21 -32.56
C TRP A 397 -6.25 -1.42 -31.77
N ASN A 398 -5.26 -1.17 -30.89
CA ASN A 398 -4.75 -2.15 -29.95
C ASN A 398 -4.95 -1.64 -28.49
N GLY A 399 -5.42 -2.52 -27.61
CA GLY A 399 -5.66 -2.26 -26.19
C GLY A 399 -4.65 -2.96 -25.27
N GLU A 400 -3.50 -3.37 -25.80
CA GLU A 400 -2.39 -4.00 -25.07
C GLU A 400 -1.56 -2.97 -24.28
N GLU A 401 -0.69 -3.45 -23.38
CA GLU A 401 0.14 -2.63 -22.47
C GLU A 401 0.99 -1.57 -23.20
N ASN A 402 1.34 -1.76 -24.47
CA ASN A 402 2.10 -0.81 -25.30
C ASN A 402 1.22 -0.20 -26.41
N PHE A 403 0.04 0.29 -26.04
CA PHE A 403 -1.00 0.67 -27.01
C PHE A 403 -0.54 1.73 -28.02
N VAL A 404 0.40 2.63 -27.68
CA VAL A 404 0.89 3.67 -28.62
C VAL A 404 1.70 3.02 -29.74
N ALA A 405 2.78 2.32 -29.39
CA ALA A 405 3.65 1.70 -30.37
C ALA A 405 2.96 0.58 -31.16
N SER A 406 2.12 -0.23 -30.49
CA SER A 406 1.41 -1.33 -31.13
C SER A 406 0.33 -0.84 -32.11
N THR A 407 -0.43 0.20 -31.76
CA THR A 407 -1.42 0.82 -32.67
C THR A 407 -0.74 1.43 -33.87
N MET A 408 0.36 2.15 -33.68
CA MET A 408 1.13 2.71 -34.80
C MET A 408 1.71 1.62 -35.70
N THR A 409 2.23 0.53 -35.13
CA THR A 409 2.76 -0.60 -35.90
C THR A 409 1.66 -1.25 -36.73
N SER A 410 0.49 -1.54 -36.14
CA SER A 410 -0.66 -2.09 -36.85
C SER A 410 -1.14 -1.16 -37.97
N LEU A 411 -1.19 0.16 -37.73
CA LEU A 411 -1.54 1.14 -38.75
C LEU A 411 -0.55 1.10 -39.93
N LEU A 412 0.75 1.07 -39.66
CA LEU A 412 1.79 0.99 -40.69
C LEU A 412 1.73 -0.33 -41.47
N GLU A 413 1.43 -1.45 -40.80
CA GLU A 413 1.24 -2.76 -41.44
C GLU A 413 0.03 -2.76 -42.39
N GLU A 414 -1.09 -2.17 -41.97
CA GLU A 414 -2.31 -2.09 -42.78
C GLU A 414 -2.17 -1.11 -43.96
N LEU A 415 -1.46 0.01 -43.77
CA LEU A 415 -1.06 0.90 -44.86
C LEU A 415 -0.08 0.21 -45.84
N GLY A 416 0.60 -0.84 -45.39
CA GLY A 416 1.53 -1.70 -46.14
C GLY A 416 0.97 -3.05 -46.60
N ALA A 417 -0.35 -3.30 -46.50
CA ALA A 417 -0.94 -4.63 -46.72
C ALA A 417 -0.87 -5.15 -48.17
N SER A 418 0.29 -5.74 -48.50
CA SER A 418 0.36 -7.07 -49.10
C SER A 418 1.36 -7.90 -48.28
N ALA A 419 0.87 -8.54 -47.21
CA ALA A 419 1.66 -9.43 -46.38
C ALA A 419 1.83 -10.81 -47.02
N ILE A 420 3.05 -11.32 -46.89
CA ILE A 420 3.54 -12.60 -47.37
C ILE A 420 2.92 -13.76 -46.57
N SER A 421 2.55 -14.81 -47.29
CA SER A 421 2.10 -16.12 -46.81
C SER A 421 3.08 -16.80 -45.84
N GLY A 422 2.60 -17.21 -44.67
CA GLY A 422 3.10 -18.38 -43.92
C GLY A 422 1.91 -19.31 -43.69
N GLY A 423 1.88 -20.58 -44.12
CA GLY A 423 2.96 -21.56 -44.02
C GLY A 423 2.78 -22.44 -42.78
N GLY A 424 1.58 -22.96 -42.53
CA GLY A 424 1.30 -23.92 -41.45
C GLY A 424 0.89 -25.26 -42.05
N GLY A 425 1.85 -26.16 -42.21
CA GLY A 425 1.62 -27.55 -42.61
C GLY A 425 1.31 -28.44 -41.42
N ASP A 426 0.28 -29.27 -41.58
CA ASP A 426 0.00 -30.46 -40.76
C ASP A 426 1.13 -31.50 -40.87
N ALA A 427 1.50 -32.11 -39.74
CA ALA A 427 1.75 -33.55 -39.58
C ALA A 427 2.18 -33.80 -38.11
N ASP A 428 1.42 -34.48 -37.24
CA ASP A 428 0.94 -35.86 -37.21
C ASP A 428 1.64 -36.64 -36.07
N ALA A 429 0.79 -37.20 -35.20
CA ALA A 429 0.89 -38.47 -34.47
C ALA A 429 2.19 -38.95 -33.80
N GLY A 430 2.02 -39.39 -32.54
CA GLY A 430 2.27 -40.81 -32.25
C GLY A 430 2.83 -41.19 -30.87
N GLY A 431 2.00 -41.91 -30.10
CA GLY A 431 2.38 -43.03 -29.20
C GLY A 431 3.11 -42.65 -27.89
N GLY A 432 2.78 -43.19 -26.72
CA GLY A 432 2.17 -44.48 -26.38
C GLY A 432 3.01 -45.09 -25.25
N GLY A 433 2.38 -45.72 -24.25
CA GLY A 433 3.07 -46.59 -23.30
C GLY A 433 2.65 -46.45 -21.84
N GLU A 434 1.62 -47.21 -21.46
CA GLU A 434 1.43 -47.77 -20.12
C GLU A 434 2.49 -48.88 -19.89
N ASP A 435 3.03 -49.02 -18.67
CA ASP A 435 2.85 -50.21 -17.83
C ASP A 435 3.83 -50.31 -16.62
N GLU A 436 3.20 -50.50 -15.46
CA GLU A 436 3.43 -51.51 -14.42
C GLU A 436 4.84 -51.93 -13.90
N ALA A 437 4.95 -51.75 -12.57
CA ALA A 437 5.12 -52.81 -11.55
C ALA A 437 6.52 -53.30 -11.08
N ALA A 438 6.63 -53.22 -9.74
CA ALA A 438 7.00 -54.27 -8.78
C ALA A 438 8.48 -54.66 -8.51
N GLY A 439 8.75 -54.86 -7.20
CA GLY A 439 9.85 -55.66 -6.63
C GLY A 439 10.41 -55.04 -5.34
N SER A 440 9.96 -55.40 -4.13
CA SER A 440 10.36 -56.59 -3.33
C SER A 440 11.86 -56.57 -2.99
N GLU A 441 12.24 -56.09 -1.81
CA GLU A 441 12.45 -56.81 -0.53
C GLU A 441 13.84 -57.47 -0.35
N ALA A 442 14.39 -57.15 0.83
CA ALA A 442 15.22 -57.99 1.71
C ALA A 442 16.69 -58.30 1.35
N ALA A 443 17.62 -57.87 2.21
CA ALA A 443 18.20 -58.69 3.29
C ALA A 443 19.51 -58.04 3.79
N GLU A 444 19.53 -57.58 5.05
CA GLU A 444 20.34 -58.13 6.15
C GLU A 444 21.81 -57.70 6.16
N GLU A 445 22.19 -56.91 7.17
CA GLU A 445 23.26 -57.34 8.07
C GLU A 445 23.11 -56.70 9.45
N ARG A 446 22.90 -57.59 10.44
CA ARG A 446 22.85 -57.31 11.87
C ARG A 446 24.27 -57.34 12.42
N GLU A 447 24.77 -56.21 12.91
CA GLU A 447 25.67 -56.19 14.07
C GLU A 447 25.68 -54.76 14.66
N GLY A 448 25.27 -54.60 15.93
CA GLY A 448 25.23 -53.30 16.63
C GLY A 448 23.92 -52.92 17.33
N ALA A 449 22.94 -53.83 17.40
CA ALA A 449 21.61 -53.52 17.93
C ALA A 449 21.51 -53.36 19.47
N GLY A 450 22.56 -53.71 20.24
CA GLY A 450 22.55 -53.60 21.71
C GLY A 450 22.87 -52.19 22.24
N LEU A 451 23.83 -51.51 21.62
CA LEU A 451 24.25 -50.15 22.00
C LEU A 451 23.30 -49.08 21.45
N ARG A 452 22.77 -49.25 20.23
CA ARG A 452 21.80 -48.32 19.64
C ARG A 452 20.46 -48.31 20.38
N ARG A 453 19.94 -49.47 20.81
CA ARG A 453 18.67 -49.53 21.57
C ARG A 453 18.82 -48.99 22.98
N SER A 454 19.92 -49.27 23.67
CA SER A 454 20.15 -48.72 25.02
C SER A 454 20.40 -47.21 25.00
N VAL A 455 21.14 -46.70 24.00
CA VAL A 455 21.30 -45.25 23.78
C VAL A 455 19.97 -44.59 23.40
N LEU A 456 19.15 -45.21 22.54
CA LEU A 456 17.82 -44.70 22.18
C LEU A 456 16.82 -44.73 23.34
N ILE A 457 16.86 -45.77 24.19
CA ILE A 457 16.00 -45.83 25.38
C ILE A 457 16.45 -44.78 26.41
N VAL A 458 17.76 -44.59 26.61
CA VAL A 458 18.27 -43.53 27.49
C VAL A 458 17.97 -42.14 26.91
N LEU A 459 18.13 -41.93 25.60
CA LEU A 459 17.72 -40.69 24.92
C LEU A 459 16.21 -40.48 24.99
N ALA A 460 15.39 -41.53 24.88
CA ALA A 460 13.93 -41.44 24.99
C ALA A 460 13.51 -41.15 26.44
N VAL A 461 14.14 -41.75 27.44
CA VAL A 461 13.88 -41.47 28.86
C VAL A 461 14.36 -40.07 29.22
N VAL A 462 15.53 -39.64 28.75
CA VAL A 462 16.01 -38.25 28.90
C VAL A 462 15.09 -37.29 28.15
N ALA A 463 14.65 -37.59 26.93
CA ALA A 463 13.68 -36.79 26.19
C ALA A 463 12.33 -36.72 26.93
N ILE A 464 11.82 -37.83 27.47
CA ILE A 464 10.56 -37.86 28.24
C ILE A 464 10.68 -37.12 29.58
N TRP A 465 11.86 -37.06 30.21
CA TRP A 465 12.05 -36.37 31.49
C TRP A 465 12.52 -34.92 31.36
N VAL A 466 13.21 -34.58 30.26
CA VAL A 466 13.83 -33.26 30.01
C VAL A 466 13.00 -32.42 29.04
N LEU A 467 12.31 -32.99 28.05
CA LEU A 467 11.44 -32.22 27.15
C LEU A 467 10.22 -31.64 27.87
N PRO A 468 9.49 -32.32 28.78
CA PRO A 468 8.33 -31.70 29.42
C PRO A 468 8.66 -30.41 30.19
N PRO A 469 9.73 -30.33 31.01
CA PRO A 469 10.10 -29.06 31.65
C PRO A 469 10.67 -28.01 30.67
N LEU A 470 11.29 -28.41 29.56
CA LEU A 470 11.74 -27.48 28.50
C LEU A 470 10.57 -26.93 27.66
N VAL A 471 9.58 -27.75 27.32
CA VAL A 471 8.34 -27.34 26.63
C VAL A 471 7.45 -26.50 27.55
N MET A 472 7.41 -26.80 28.85
CA MET A 472 6.76 -25.95 29.85
C MET A 472 7.48 -24.61 30.09
N ARG A 473 8.76 -24.48 29.68
CA ARG A 473 9.55 -23.23 29.71
C ARG A 473 9.61 -22.47 28.38
N LEU A 474 8.93 -22.93 27.33
CA LEU A 474 8.77 -22.12 26.12
C LEU A 474 8.07 -20.81 26.47
N THR A 475 8.70 -19.70 26.12
CA THR A 475 8.14 -18.36 26.30
C THR A 475 6.84 -18.21 25.50
N ARG A 476 6.00 -17.24 25.88
CA ARG A 476 4.73 -16.90 25.20
C ARG A 476 4.92 -16.84 23.66
N ARG A 477 5.95 -16.10 23.25
CA ARG A 477 6.42 -15.94 21.86
C ARG A 477 6.63 -17.28 21.14
N GLN A 478 7.45 -18.18 21.69
CA GLN A 478 7.77 -19.47 21.05
C GLN A 478 6.57 -20.40 20.90
N ARG A 479 5.60 -20.37 21.82
CA ARG A 479 4.38 -21.17 21.70
C ARG A 479 3.46 -20.68 20.59
N ARG A 480 3.39 -19.36 20.39
CA ARG A 480 2.57 -18.73 19.36
C ARG A 480 3.15 -18.99 17.96
N THR A 481 4.45 -18.78 17.76
CA THR A 481 5.12 -19.08 16.48
C THR A 481 4.91 -20.54 16.05
N LEU A 482 5.06 -21.49 16.98
CA LEU A 482 4.81 -22.92 16.69
C LEU A 482 3.34 -23.23 16.37
N ALA A 483 2.40 -22.54 17.00
CA ALA A 483 0.97 -22.70 16.70
C ALA A 483 0.62 -22.11 15.33
N MET A 484 1.20 -20.97 14.98
CA MET A 484 1.05 -20.30 13.69
C MET A 484 1.64 -21.11 12.55
N ASP A 485 2.87 -21.63 12.70
CA ASP A 485 3.48 -22.52 11.70
C ASP A 485 2.63 -23.75 11.43
N ARG A 486 2.05 -24.34 12.48
CA ARG A 486 1.14 -25.48 12.32
C ARG A 486 -0.16 -25.08 11.62
N HIS A 487 -0.65 -23.87 11.86
CA HIS A 487 -1.86 -23.37 11.21
C HIS A 487 -1.60 -23.04 9.74
N ARG A 488 -0.55 -22.27 9.42
CA ARG A 488 -0.11 -21.97 8.04
C ARG A 488 0.11 -23.25 7.24
N ARG A 489 0.84 -24.23 7.79
CA ARG A 489 1.04 -25.54 7.13
C ARG A 489 -0.26 -26.33 6.95
N ARG A 490 -1.27 -26.10 7.78
CA ARG A 490 -2.59 -26.73 7.64
C ARG A 490 -3.43 -26.04 6.58
N LEU A 491 -3.45 -24.71 6.55
CA LEU A 491 -4.14 -23.91 5.54
C LEU A 491 -3.54 -24.10 4.15
N ALA A 492 -2.21 -24.15 4.03
CA ALA A 492 -1.51 -24.41 2.78
C ALA A 492 -1.77 -25.81 2.19
N ARG A 493 -2.42 -26.71 2.94
CA ARG A 493 -2.83 -28.05 2.46
C ARG A 493 -4.29 -28.11 2.03
N LEU A 494 -5.05 -27.02 2.23
CA LEU A 494 -6.45 -26.92 1.82
C LEU A 494 -6.54 -26.23 0.46
N ALA A 495 -7.64 -26.45 -0.27
CA ALA A 495 -7.94 -25.64 -1.43
C ALA A 495 -8.19 -24.17 -0.99
N PRO A 496 -7.91 -23.15 -1.82
CA PRO A 496 -8.05 -21.74 -1.45
C PRO A 496 -9.43 -21.39 -0.88
N ASP A 497 -10.50 -21.92 -1.46
CA ASP A 497 -11.88 -21.67 -1.00
C ASP A 497 -12.18 -22.34 0.35
N GLU A 498 -11.60 -23.51 0.61
CA GLU A 498 -11.74 -24.22 1.88
C GLU A 498 -10.96 -23.53 3.00
N ALA A 499 -9.76 -23.01 2.70
CA ALA A 499 -8.96 -22.21 3.61
C ALA A 499 -9.73 -20.94 4.01
N ARG A 500 -10.22 -20.16 3.04
CA ARG A 500 -11.04 -18.95 3.27
C ARG A 500 -12.27 -19.26 4.13
N ALA A 501 -12.97 -20.36 3.85
CA ALA A 501 -14.15 -20.76 4.63
C ALA A 501 -13.83 -21.21 6.06
N GLU A 502 -12.66 -21.82 6.32
CA GLU A 502 -12.21 -22.16 7.66
C GLU A 502 -11.83 -20.90 8.47
N LEU A 503 -11.12 -19.97 7.83
CA LEU A 503 -10.71 -18.69 8.41
C LEU A 503 -11.89 -17.77 8.71
N ALA A 504 -12.86 -17.64 7.79
CA ALA A 504 -14.09 -16.89 8.03
C ALA A 504 -14.87 -17.43 9.24
N ARG A 505 -14.94 -18.76 9.40
CA ARG A 505 -15.57 -19.39 10.56
C ARG A 505 -14.80 -19.14 11.85
N ALA A 506 -13.47 -19.18 11.82
CA ALA A 506 -12.62 -18.86 12.96
C ALA A 506 -12.78 -17.40 13.40
N LYS A 507 -12.75 -16.46 12.46
CA LYS A 507 -12.93 -15.02 12.68
C LYS A 507 -14.29 -14.71 13.31
N LEU A 508 -15.38 -15.25 12.76
CA LEU A 508 -16.73 -15.10 13.33
C LEU A 508 -16.83 -15.65 14.75
N ALA A 509 -16.22 -16.81 15.02
CA ALA A 509 -16.22 -17.39 16.35
C ALA A 509 -15.44 -16.52 17.36
N ALA A 510 -14.29 -15.97 16.95
CA ALA A 510 -13.45 -15.10 17.76
C ALA A 510 -14.17 -13.77 18.07
N GLN A 511 -14.79 -13.14 17.08
CA GLN A 511 -15.62 -11.94 17.25
C GLN A 511 -16.79 -12.19 18.21
N ALA A 512 -17.51 -13.32 18.06
CA ALA A 512 -18.58 -13.68 18.97
C ALA A 512 -18.09 -13.89 20.42
N ALA A 513 -16.90 -14.46 20.60
CA ALA A 513 -16.29 -14.60 21.91
C ALA A 513 -15.91 -13.25 22.53
N ARG A 514 -15.36 -12.32 21.74
CA ARG A 514 -15.05 -10.94 22.14
C ARG A 514 -16.31 -10.20 22.59
N ALA A 515 -17.38 -10.25 21.80
CA ALA A 515 -18.66 -9.64 22.15
C ALA A 515 -19.27 -10.24 23.43
N ASP A 516 -19.12 -11.55 23.64
CA ASP A 516 -19.53 -12.20 24.88
C ASP A 516 -18.70 -11.72 26.09
N LEU A 517 -17.39 -11.47 25.92
CA LEU A 517 -16.52 -10.95 26.98
C LEU A 517 -16.81 -9.49 27.31
N ILE A 518 -16.99 -8.62 26.31
CA ILE A 518 -17.37 -7.21 26.52
C ILE A 518 -18.66 -7.14 27.35
N ARG A 519 -19.71 -7.87 26.94
CA ARG A 519 -20.98 -7.91 27.68
C ARG A 519 -20.82 -8.43 29.12
N LEU A 520 -19.90 -9.37 29.36
CA LEU A 520 -19.61 -9.83 30.72
C LEU A 520 -18.91 -8.74 31.54
N GLY A 521 -18.01 -7.96 30.92
CA GLY A 521 -17.39 -6.77 31.52
C GLY A 521 -18.43 -5.74 31.94
N ASP A 522 -19.36 -5.40 31.04
CA ASP A 522 -20.48 -4.49 31.34
C ASP A 522 -21.34 -5.01 32.51
N GLU A 523 -21.73 -6.29 32.46
CA GLU A 523 -22.53 -6.90 33.53
C GLU A 523 -21.81 -6.90 34.90
N LEU A 524 -20.47 -6.99 34.90
CA LEU A 524 -19.61 -6.93 36.10
C LEU A 524 -19.39 -5.50 36.61
N ALA A 525 -19.32 -4.52 35.70
CA ALA A 525 -19.26 -3.10 36.03
C ALA A 525 -20.57 -2.63 36.68
N ASP A 526 -21.71 -3.09 36.15
CA ASP A 526 -23.05 -2.79 36.67
C ASP A 526 -23.43 -3.57 37.94
N ALA A 527 -22.61 -4.54 38.36
CA ALA A 527 -22.88 -5.35 39.54
C ALA A 527 -22.73 -4.52 40.82
N ARG A 528 -23.84 -4.32 41.55
CA ARG A 528 -23.83 -3.66 42.86
C ARG A 528 -22.91 -4.38 43.84
N GLU A 529 -22.14 -3.62 44.60
CA GLU A 529 -21.25 -4.18 45.60
C GLU A 529 -22.06 -4.84 46.75
N PRO A 530 -21.91 -6.16 46.99
CA PRO A 530 -22.68 -6.84 48.01
C PRO A 530 -22.22 -6.45 49.42
N SER A 531 -23.17 -6.14 50.31
CA SER A 531 -22.87 -5.84 51.73
C SER A 531 -22.42 -7.07 52.54
N ALA A 532 -22.68 -8.29 52.05
CA ALA A 532 -22.28 -9.53 52.71
C ALA A 532 -20.84 -9.94 52.33
N PRO A 533 -19.93 -10.17 53.30
CA PRO A 533 -18.52 -10.50 53.03
C PRO A 533 -18.27 -11.77 52.21
N ARG A 534 -19.25 -12.70 52.18
CA ARG A 534 -19.18 -13.90 51.35
C ARG A 534 -19.53 -13.59 49.89
N ALA A 535 -20.54 -12.76 49.64
CA ALA A 535 -20.95 -12.38 48.30
C ALA A 535 -19.90 -11.46 47.64
N LEU A 536 -19.28 -10.55 48.41
CA LEU A 536 -18.17 -9.72 47.94
C LEU A 536 -16.96 -10.54 47.45
N ARG A 537 -16.56 -11.58 48.21
CA ARG A 537 -15.48 -12.50 47.81
C ARG A 537 -15.79 -13.26 46.53
N ILE A 538 -17.06 -13.63 46.30
CA ILE A 538 -17.46 -14.31 45.06
C ILE A 538 -17.39 -13.32 43.90
N LEU A 539 -17.86 -12.07 44.07
CA LEU A 539 -17.75 -11.03 43.03
C LEU A 539 -16.29 -10.73 42.66
N GLN A 540 -15.40 -10.58 43.65
CA GLN A 540 -13.97 -10.40 43.41
C GLN A 540 -13.34 -11.57 42.64
N ARG A 541 -13.77 -12.81 42.96
CA ARG A 541 -13.33 -14.00 42.23
C ARG A 541 -13.84 -14.01 40.78
N LEU A 542 -15.06 -13.53 40.53
CA LEU A 542 -15.59 -13.40 39.17
C LEU A 542 -14.86 -12.32 38.38
N ARG A 543 -14.46 -11.19 39.01
CA ARG A 543 -13.60 -10.18 38.39
C ARG A 543 -12.23 -10.74 38.03
N ALA A 544 -11.57 -11.45 38.95
CA ALA A 544 -10.30 -12.12 38.66
C ALA A 544 -10.42 -13.20 37.55
N GLU A 545 -11.55 -13.90 37.49
CA GLU A 545 -11.84 -14.86 36.42
C GLU A 545 -12.07 -14.17 35.07
N TYR A 546 -12.72 -13.00 35.07
CA TYR A 546 -12.89 -12.16 33.89
C TYR A 546 -11.56 -11.64 33.37
N GLU A 547 -10.67 -11.13 34.24
CA GLU A 547 -9.30 -10.75 33.85
C GLU A 547 -8.53 -11.93 33.25
N ARG A 548 -8.66 -13.12 33.86
CA ARG A 548 -8.06 -14.34 33.29
C ARG A 548 -8.62 -14.67 31.91
N LEU A 549 -9.91 -14.44 31.67
CA LEU A 549 -10.55 -14.68 30.38
C LEU A 549 -10.18 -13.63 29.32
N LEU A 550 -10.03 -12.36 29.71
CA LEU A 550 -9.45 -11.33 28.86
C LEU A 550 -8.04 -11.72 28.42
N HIS A 551 -7.20 -12.13 29.36
CA HIS A 551 -5.87 -12.66 29.03
C HIS A 551 -5.94 -13.92 28.17
N ALA A 552 -6.87 -14.84 28.41
CA ALA A 552 -7.00 -16.04 27.57
C ALA A 552 -7.47 -15.72 26.14
N GLN A 553 -8.33 -14.71 25.96
CA GLN A 553 -8.80 -14.24 24.67
C GLN A 553 -7.71 -13.52 23.89
N ALA A 554 -6.95 -12.64 24.53
CA ALA A 554 -5.79 -11.98 23.93
C ALA A 554 -4.67 -12.98 23.54
N ASN A 555 -4.73 -14.21 24.07
CA ASN A 555 -3.74 -15.27 23.84
C ASN A 555 -4.30 -16.48 23.09
N VAL A 556 -5.34 -16.31 22.28
CA VAL A 556 -5.88 -17.41 21.47
C VAL A 556 -4.85 -17.83 20.42
N LEU A 557 -4.33 -19.04 20.58
CA LEU A 557 -3.33 -19.65 19.69
C LEU A 557 -3.97 -20.53 18.61
N SER A 558 -5.29 -20.73 18.62
CA SER A 558 -6.01 -21.42 17.55
C SER A 558 -7.53 -21.26 17.65
N ALA A 559 -8.22 -21.37 16.52
CA ALA A 559 -9.68 -21.40 16.44
C ALA A 559 -10.35 -22.43 17.39
N THR A 560 -9.65 -23.51 17.75
CA THR A 560 -10.17 -24.56 18.65
C THR A 560 -10.21 -24.15 20.13
N GLN A 561 -9.52 -23.08 20.52
CA GLN A 561 -9.54 -22.54 21.88
C GLN A 561 -10.73 -21.59 22.13
N VAL A 562 -11.26 -20.99 21.06
CA VAL A 562 -12.38 -20.03 21.11
C VAL A 562 -13.64 -20.62 21.76
N PRO A 563 -14.09 -21.87 21.46
CA PRO A 563 -15.23 -22.48 22.15
C PRO A 563 -15.04 -22.64 23.66
N GLY A 564 -13.79 -22.88 24.10
CA GLY A 564 -13.43 -22.99 25.51
C GLY A 564 -13.65 -21.66 26.25
N ILE A 565 -13.18 -20.56 25.65
CA ILE A 565 -13.37 -19.21 26.18
C ILE A 565 -14.85 -18.88 26.28
N ARG A 566 -15.64 -19.12 25.22
CA ARG A 566 -17.09 -18.86 25.25
C ARG A 566 -17.81 -19.65 26.34
N LYS A 567 -17.45 -20.93 26.53
CA LYS A 567 -18.02 -21.76 27.59
C LYS A 567 -17.69 -21.23 28.98
N ASP A 568 -16.48 -20.73 29.18
CA ASP A 568 -16.05 -20.16 30.46
C ASP A 568 -16.68 -18.78 30.70
N THR A 569 -16.76 -17.91 29.70
CA THR A 569 -17.51 -16.65 29.75
C THR A 569 -18.97 -16.89 30.13
N ALA A 570 -19.64 -17.87 29.51
CA ALA A 570 -21.02 -18.25 29.87
C ALA A 570 -21.14 -18.76 31.31
N ARG A 571 -20.13 -19.48 31.81
CA ARG A 571 -20.07 -19.96 33.19
C ARG A 571 -19.95 -18.81 34.19
N VAL A 572 -19.06 -17.85 33.93
CA VAL A 572 -18.89 -16.65 34.76
C VAL A 572 -20.17 -15.82 34.75
N ARG A 573 -20.77 -15.60 33.58
CA ARG A 573 -22.06 -14.90 33.44
C ARG A 573 -23.19 -15.58 34.23
N LYS A 574 -23.27 -16.91 34.18
CA LYS A 574 -24.26 -17.68 34.97
C LYS A 574 -24.02 -17.53 36.48
N ALA A 575 -22.77 -17.54 36.93
CA ALA A 575 -22.43 -17.33 38.33
C ALA A 575 -22.73 -15.90 38.81
N LEU A 576 -22.50 -14.89 37.97
CA LEU A 576 -22.84 -13.50 38.23
C LEU A 576 -24.36 -13.30 38.35
N ARG A 577 -25.15 -13.94 37.48
CA ARG A 577 -26.63 -13.89 37.56
C ARG A 577 -27.18 -14.55 38.82
N ALA A 578 -26.48 -15.54 39.38
CA ALA A 578 -26.87 -16.18 40.63
C ALA A 578 -26.52 -15.37 41.90
N LEU A 579 -25.73 -14.29 41.74
CA LEU A 579 -25.39 -13.33 42.80
C LEU A 579 -26.36 -12.15 42.87
N ARG A 580 -27.08 -11.87 41.76
CA ARG A 580 -28.18 -10.91 41.69
C ARG A 580 -29.44 -11.55 42.25
#